data_AF-A0A379WGB0-F1
#
_entry.id   AF-A0A379WGB0-F1
#
_cell.length_a   1.000
_cell.length_b   1.000
_cell.length_c   1.000
_cell.angle_alpha   90.00
_cell.angle_beta   90.00
_cell.angle_gamma   90.00
#
_symmetry.space_group_name_H-M   'P 1'
#
loop_
_entity.id
_entity.type
_entity.pdbx_description
1 polymer ?
#
loop_
_entity_poly.entity_id
_entity_poly.type
_entity_poly.pdbx_seq_one_letter_code
_entity_poly.pdbx_strand_id
1 'polypeptide(L)'
;MAPVIKRSERRILWASAVLLGIALAIGAGMVWWINRSIARLTRYADSVTENRPLALPALGSSELRKLAQALESMRIKLEGKNDIEQYVYALTHELKSPLAAIRGAAEILREGPPADVVTRFTENILAQNTRMQALVETLLRQARLENRQDIPLAPVAVDELFTQLSEARSIQLAAKKITLTLRPSSLVVVADAELLAQALGNVLDNAIDFTPENGVITLSAQPMGEKAILQVTDSGCGIPDFALPRIFDRFYSLPRENGRKSSGLGLAFVSEAARLLNGEVTLCNRPEGGVLASLTLHRHFT
;
A
#
# COMPACT_ATOMS: atom_id res chain seq x y z
N MET A 1 -51.60 -40.22 -34.07
CA MET A 1 -50.36 -39.47 -33.73
C MET A 1 -50.36 -38.85 -32.31
N ALA A 2 -51.42 -38.98 -31.51
CA ALA A 2 -51.46 -38.44 -30.13
C ALA A 2 -50.70 -39.24 -29.02
N PRO A 3 -50.50 -40.57 -29.07
CA PRO A 3 -49.89 -41.32 -27.95
C PRO A 3 -48.35 -41.26 -27.91
N VAL A 4 -47.70 -40.84 -29.00
CA VAL A 4 -46.23 -40.71 -29.07
C VAL A 4 -45.76 -39.41 -28.42
N ILE A 5 -46.54 -38.32 -28.53
CA ILE A 5 -46.20 -36.98 -28.02
C ILE A 5 -46.18 -36.98 -26.48
N LYS A 6 -47.16 -37.61 -25.82
CA LYS A 6 -47.22 -37.70 -24.34
C LYS A 6 -46.07 -38.47 -23.70
N ARG A 7 -45.44 -39.42 -24.43
CA ARG A 7 -44.25 -40.14 -23.93
C ARG A 7 -42.99 -39.27 -23.99
N SER A 8 -42.91 -38.36 -24.96
CA SER A 8 -41.79 -37.44 -25.14
C SER A 8 -41.79 -36.33 -24.08
N GLU A 9 -42.96 -35.74 -23.78
CA GLU A 9 -43.10 -34.71 -22.74
C GLU A 9 -42.65 -35.21 -21.36
N ARG A 10 -43.04 -36.44 -20.99
CA ARG A 10 -42.66 -37.02 -19.69
C ARG A 10 -41.16 -37.31 -19.60
N ARG A 11 -40.50 -37.62 -20.72
CA ARG A 11 -39.03 -37.79 -20.77
C ARG A 11 -38.30 -36.46 -20.64
N ILE A 12 -38.80 -35.41 -21.30
CA ILE A 12 -38.23 -34.06 -21.22
C ILE A 12 -38.35 -33.52 -19.78
N LEU A 13 -39.53 -33.65 -19.16
CA LEU A 13 -39.74 -33.22 -17.77
C LEU A 13 -38.82 -33.94 -16.78
N TRP A 14 -38.65 -35.26 -16.94
CA TRP A 14 -37.70 -36.02 -16.12
C TRP A 14 -36.25 -35.61 -16.36
N ALA A 15 -35.85 -35.40 -17.61
CA ALA A 15 -34.51 -34.95 -17.94
C ALA A 15 -34.21 -33.55 -17.35
N SER A 16 -35.17 -32.62 -17.44
CA SER A 16 -35.07 -31.29 -16.82
C SER A 16 -34.98 -31.36 -15.30
N ALA A 17 -35.78 -32.22 -14.66
CA ALA A 17 -35.73 -32.41 -13.20
C ALA A 17 -34.38 -32.99 -12.74
N VAL A 18 -33.83 -33.94 -13.48
CA VAL A 18 -32.51 -34.52 -13.20
C VAL A 18 -31.40 -33.47 -13.36
N LEU A 19 -31.43 -32.68 -14.43
CA LEU A 19 -30.47 -31.59 -14.65
C LEU A 19 -30.52 -30.54 -13.54
N LEU A 20 -31.73 -30.15 -13.11
CA LEU A 20 -31.91 -29.20 -12.01
C LEU A 20 -31.36 -29.78 -10.70
N GLY A 21 -31.60 -31.06 -10.42
CA GLY A 21 -31.06 -31.76 -9.25
C GLY A 21 -29.54 -31.78 -9.23
N ILE A 22 -28.89 -32.05 -10.37
CA ILE A 22 -27.43 -32.03 -10.51
C ILE A 22 -26.88 -30.62 -10.28
N ALA A 23 -27.50 -29.60 -10.88
CA ALA A 23 -27.07 -28.21 -10.71
C ALA A 23 -27.17 -27.76 -9.24
N LEU A 24 -28.26 -28.11 -8.56
CA LEU A 24 -28.44 -27.83 -7.13
C LEU A 24 -27.43 -28.58 -6.26
N ALA A 25 -27.13 -29.84 -6.58
CA ALA A 25 -26.13 -30.63 -5.85
C ALA A 25 -24.72 -30.05 -6.01
N ILE A 26 -24.34 -29.62 -7.22
CA ILE A 26 -23.06 -28.96 -7.49
C ILE A 26 -22.99 -27.63 -6.73
N GLY A 27 -24.05 -26.82 -6.80
CA GLY A 27 -24.13 -25.55 -6.07
C GLY A 27 -24.01 -25.72 -4.56
N ALA A 28 -24.75 -26.67 -3.98
CA ALA A 28 -24.67 -27.00 -2.57
C ALA A 28 -23.29 -27.53 -2.16
N GLY A 29 -22.67 -28.39 -2.99
CA GLY A 29 -21.32 -28.88 -2.79
C GLY A 29 -20.27 -27.77 -2.82
N MET A 30 -20.42 -26.82 -3.75
CA MET A 30 -19.55 -25.66 -3.87
C MET A 30 -19.69 -24.71 -2.68
N VAL A 31 -20.92 -24.41 -2.24
CA VAL A 31 -21.19 -23.60 -1.03
C VAL A 31 -20.64 -24.27 0.22
N TRP A 32 -20.86 -25.58 0.37
CA TRP A 32 -20.31 -26.35 1.48
C TRP A 32 -18.78 -26.35 1.48
N TRP A 33 -18.15 -26.51 0.31
CA TRP A 33 -16.70 -26.48 0.16
C TRP A 33 -16.09 -25.11 0.45
N ILE A 34 -16.73 -24.03 -0.02
CA ILE A 34 -16.30 -22.64 0.24
C ILE A 34 -16.43 -22.34 1.73
N ASN A 35 -17.58 -22.62 2.35
CA ASN A 35 -17.80 -22.39 3.77
C ASN A 35 -16.82 -23.19 4.64
N ARG A 36 -16.54 -24.45 4.28
CA ARG A 36 -15.54 -25.29 4.97
C ARG A 36 -14.11 -24.76 4.81
N SER A 37 -13.80 -24.11 3.70
CA SER A 37 -12.48 -23.55 3.43
C SER A 37 -12.29 -22.22 4.16
N ILE A 38 -13.30 -21.36 4.16
CA ILE A 38 -13.33 -20.12 4.94
C ILE A 38 -13.24 -20.44 6.44
N ALA A 39 -14.02 -21.39 6.95
CA ALA A 39 -13.97 -21.79 8.36
C ALA A 39 -12.63 -22.40 8.79
N ARG A 40 -11.80 -22.90 7.85
CA ARG A 40 -10.43 -23.33 8.14
C ARG A 40 -9.46 -22.15 8.20
N LEU A 41 -9.65 -21.15 7.34
CA LEU A 41 -8.90 -19.89 7.37
C LEU A 41 -9.21 -19.08 8.64
N THR A 42 -10.49 -19.00 9.04
CA THR A 42 -10.89 -18.34 10.29
C THR A 42 -10.26 -19.04 11.49
N ARG A 43 -10.34 -20.37 11.59
CA ARG A 43 -9.69 -21.13 12.67
C ARG A 43 -8.18 -21.02 12.67
N TYR A 44 -7.54 -20.91 11.50
CA TYR A 44 -6.11 -20.63 11.42
C TYR A 44 -5.80 -19.23 11.97
N ALA A 45 -6.55 -18.21 11.57
CA ALA A 45 -6.41 -16.86 12.09
C ALA A 45 -6.63 -16.80 13.61
N ASP A 46 -7.64 -17.51 14.13
CA ASP A 46 -7.90 -17.62 15.57
C ASP A 46 -6.76 -18.35 16.30
N SER A 47 -6.23 -19.44 15.73
CA SER A 47 -5.11 -20.19 16.34
C SER A 47 -3.78 -19.42 16.40
N VAL A 48 -3.61 -18.47 15.47
CA VAL A 48 -2.47 -17.53 15.48
C VAL A 48 -2.63 -16.49 16.59
N THR A 49 -3.86 -16.20 17.01
CA THR A 49 -4.16 -15.30 18.14
C THR A 49 -3.96 -16.00 19.49
N GLU A 50 -4.03 -17.34 19.53
CA GLU A 50 -3.90 -18.17 20.75
C GLU A 50 -2.50 -18.78 20.97
N ASN A 51 -1.47 -18.32 20.24
CA ASN A 51 -0.08 -18.79 20.40
C ASN A 51 0.13 -20.30 20.14
N ARG A 52 -0.69 -20.90 19.26
CA ARG A 52 -0.53 -22.28 18.77
C ARG A 52 -0.53 -22.31 17.23
N PRO A 53 0.63 -22.22 16.57
CA PRO A 53 0.68 -22.14 15.11
C PRO A 53 0.26 -23.48 14.50
N LEU A 54 -0.94 -23.52 13.90
CA LEU A 54 -1.31 -24.59 12.98
C LEU A 54 -0.56 -24.41 11.65
N ALA A 55 -0.35 -25.50 10.91
CA ALA A 55 0.36 -25.46 9.63
C ALA A 55 -0.48 -24.77 8.54
N LEU A 56 0.21 -24.01 7.67
CA LEU A 56 -0.36 -23.31 6.51
C LEU A 56 -1.33 -24.20 5.71
N PRO A 57 -2.58 -23.76 5.46
CA PRO A 57 -3.47 -24.49 4.57
C PRO A 57 -2.92 -24.44 3.13
N ALA A 58 -2.91 -25.58 2.44
CA ALA A 58 -2.53 -25.66 1.04
C ALA A 58 -3.55 -24.91 0.17
N LEU A 59 -3.25 -23.64 -0.15
CA LEU A 59 -4.06 -22.79 -1.03
C LEU A 59 -3.76 -23.09 -2.50
N GLY A 60 -4.82 -23.11 -3.31
CA GLY A 60 -4.82 -23.65 -4.68
C GLY A 60 -4.07 -22.83 -5.75
N SER A 61 -3.93 -21.51 -5.62
CA SER A 61 -3.21 -20.68 -6.61
C SER A 61 -1.75 -20.41 -6.22
N SER A 62 -0.88 -20.28 -7.22
CA SER A 62 0.58 -20.14 -7.03
C SER A 62 0.94 -18.80 -6.38
N GLU A 63 0.16 -17.78 -6.67
CA GLU A 63 0.31 -16.38 -6.25
C GLU A 63 -0.12 -16.20 -4.79
N LEU A 64 -1.23 -16.83 -4.38
CA LEU A 64 -1.66 -16.84 -2.97
C LEU A 64 -0.68 -17.62 -2.10
N ARG A 65 -0.04 -18.66 -2.66
CA ARG A 65 0.99 -19.43 -1.97
C ARG A 65 2.27 -18.61 -1.77
N LYS A 66 2.68 -17.83 -2.79
CA LYS A 66 3.78 -16.87 -2.67
C LYS A 66 3.48 -15.79 -1.64
N LEU A 67 2.25 -15.27 -1.60
CA LEU A 67 1.82 -14.31 -0.59
C LEU A 67 1.83 -14.93 0.82
N ALA A 68 1.30 -16.14 0.97
CA ALA A 68 1.30 -16.86 2.25
C ALA A 68 2.72 -17.20 2.73
N GLN A 69 3.62 -17.58 1.82
CA GLN A 69 5.04 -17.78 2.13
C GLN A 69 5.75 -16.47 2.50
N ALA A 70 5.41 -15.36 1.85
CA ALA A 70 5.94 -14.05 2.20
C ALA A 70 5.44 -13.58 3.58
N LEU A 71 4.17 -13.82 3.91
CA LEU A 71 3.59 -13.57 5.23
C LEU A 71 4.26 -14.42 6.31
N GLU A 72 4.46 -15.71 6.07
CA GLU A 72 5.11 -16.60 7.04
C GLU A 72 6.60 -16.25 7.22
N SER A 73 7.30 -15.96 6.12
CA SER A 73 8.69 -15.49 6.17
C SER A 73 8.83 -14.16 6.90
N MET A 74 7.80 -13.30 6.82
CA MET A 74 7.72 -12.06 7.58
C MET A 74 7.48 -12.35 9.07
N ARG A 75 6.52 -13.21 9.42
CA ARG A 75 6.25 -13.64 10.81
C ARG A 75 7.52 -14.13 11.51
N ILE A 76 8.24 -15.04 10.85
CA ILE A 76 9.50 -15.61 11.37
C ILE A 76 10.59 -14.54 11.51
N LYS A 77 10.69 -13.58 10.59
CA LYS A 77 11.67 -12.48 10.66
C LYS A 77 11.32 -11.40 11.70
N LEU A 78 10.11 -11.42 12.23
CA LEU A 78 9.59 -10.42 13.15
C LEU A 78 9.49 -10.92 14.60
N GLU A 79 9.56 -12.24 14.85
CA GLU A 79 9.52 -12.83 16.21
C GLU A 79 10.44 -12.08 17.18
N GLY A 80 9.88 -11.59 18.29
CA GLY A 80 10.58 -10.82 19.32
C GLY A 80 10.28 -9.30 19.38
N LYS A 81 9.45 -8.78 18.47
CA LYS A 81 9.02 -7.36 18.44
C LYS A 81 7.61 -7.19 19.03
N ASN A 82 7.37 -6.14 19.83
CA ASN A 82 6.07 -5.92 20.49
C ASN A 82 4.91 -5.51 19.54
N ASP A 83 5.17 -5.21 18.26
CA ASP A 83 4.18 -4.62 17.34
C ASP A 83 3.84 -5.47 16.11
N ILE A 84 4.25 -6.75 16.07
CA ILE A 84 3.95 -7.66 14.94
C ILE A 84 2.45 -7.80 14.73
N GLU A 85 1.70 -7.87 15.83
CA GLU A 85 0.25 -8.00 15.81
C GLU A 85 -0.41 -6.83 15.09
N GLN A 86 0.07 -5.59 15.30
CA GLN A 86 -0.43 -4.42 14.57
C GLN A 86 -0.06 -4.48 13.08
N TYR A 87 1.15 -4.93 12.73
CA TYR A 87 1.56 -5.09 11.35
C TYR A 87 0.71 -6.11 10.60
N VAL A 88 0.48 -7.28 11.21
CA VAL A 88 -0.32 -8.36 10.63
C VAL A 88 -1.79 -7.96 10.55
N TYR A 89 -2.32 -7.33 11.61
CA TYR A 89 -3.70 -6.88 11.66
C TYR A 89 -3.99 -5.83 10.58
N ALA A 90 -3.17 -4.80 10.49
CA ALA A 90 -3.36 -3.72 9.52
C ALA A 90 -3.10 -4.18 8.08
N LEU A 91 -2.11 -5.05 7.84
CA LEU A 91 -1.92 -5.69 6.55
C LEU A 91 -3.16 -6.50 6.16
N THR A 92 -3.72 -7.29 7.08
CA THR A 92 -4.93 -8.09 6.82
C THR A 92 -6.10 -7.18 6.44
N HIS A 93 -6.26 -6.05 7.14
CA HIS A 93 -7.31 -5.09 6.87
C HIS A 93 -7.14 -4.43 5.49
N GLU A 94 -5.93 -3.99 5.15
CA GLU A 94 -5.63 -3.33 3.88
C GLU A 94 -5.66 -4.29 2.67
N LEU A 95 -5.36 -5.58 2.86
CA LEU A 95 -5.47 -6.59 1.80
C LEU A 95 -6.92 -7.03 1.52
N LYS A 96 -7.85 -6.88 2.48
CA LYS A 96 -9.25 -7.31 2.32
C LYS A 96 -9.95 -6.59 1.16
N SER A 97 -9.71 -5.29 1.02
CA SER A 97 -10.32 -4.44 -0.01
C SER A 97 -9.89 -4.81 -1.44
N PRO A 98 -8.57 -4.87 -1.78
CA PRO A 98 -8.14 -5.29 -3.12
C PRO A 98 -8.52 -6.73 -3.43
N LEU A 99 -8.51 -7.65 -2.46
CA LEU A 99 -8.98 -9.02 -2.65
C LEU A 99 -10.48 -9.09 -2.98
N ALA A 100 -11.32 -8.30 -2.30
CA ALA A 100 -12.75 -8.23 -2.60
C ALA A 100 -13.01 -7.68 -4.02
N ALA A 101 -12.25 -6.66 -4.44
CA ALA A 101 -12.33 -6.10 -5.79
C ALA A 101 -11.87 -7.09 -6.87
N ILE A 102 -10.78 -7.82 -6.66
CA ILE A 102 -10.32 -8.88 -7.57
C ILE A 102 -11.37 -9.98 -7.68
N ARG A 103 -11.97 -10.40 -6.55
CA ARG A 103 -13.02 -11.42 -6.56
C ARG A 103 -14.25 -10.96 -7.35
N GLY A 104 -14.74 -9.74 -7.12
CA GLY A 104 -15.88 -9.21 -7.86
C GLY A 104 -15.60 -9.08 -9.36
N ALA A 105 -14.39 -8.66 -9.73
CA ALA A 105 -13.96 -8.61 -11.12
C ALA A 105 -13.94 -10.02 -11.76
N ALA A 106 -13.40 -11.01 -11.05
CA ALA A 106 -13.36 -12.39 -11.52
C ALA A 106 -14.77 -13.02 -11.64
N GLU A 107 -15.69 -12.70 -10.74
CA GLU A 107 -17.09 -13.13 -10.81
C GLU A 107 -17.78 -12.61 -12.08
N ILE A 108 -17.58 -11.33 -12.40
CA ILE A 108 -18.12 -10.71 -13.62
C ILE A 108 -17.48 -11.32 -14.88
N LEU A 109 -16.16 -11.50 -14.89
CA LEU A 109 -15.46 -12.13 -16.03
C LEU A 109 -15.95 -13.56 -16.31
N ARG A 110 -16.35 -14.29 -15.27
CA ARG A 110 -16.89 -15.66 -15.39
C ARG A 110 -18.23 -15.71 -16.12
N GLU A 111 -18.99 -14.62 -16.13
CA GLU A 111 -20.29 -14.54 -16.83
C GLU A 111 -20.15 -14.35 -18.36
N GLY A 112 -18.92 -14.25 -18.86
CA GLY A 112 -18.63 -14.07 -20.29
C GLY A 112 -19.12 -12.72 -20.84
N PRO A 113 -18.74 -11.59 -20.22
CA PRO A 113 -19.22 -10.28 -20.63
C PRO A 113 -18.58 -9.84 -21.97
N PRO A 114 -19.08 -8.76 -22.59
CA PRO A 114 -18.48 -8.18 -23.79
C PRO A 114 -16.98 -7.84 -23.65
N ALA A 115 -16.25 -7.78 -24.77
CA ALA A 115 -14.80 -7.65 -24.78
C ALA A 115 -14.26 -6.36 -24.10
N ASP A 116 -14.99 -5.26 -24.20
CA ASP A 116 -14.67 -4.00 -23.50
C ASP A 116 -14.76 -4.14 -21.98
N VAL A 117 -15.76 -4.89 -21.50
CA VAL A 117 -15.93 -5.23 -20.09
C VAL A 117 -14.81 -6.15 -19.63
N VAL A 118 -14.46 -7.17 -20.44
CA VAL A 118 -13.35 -8.08 -20.13
C VAL A 118 -12.04 -7.33 -19.91
N THR A 119 -11.69 -6.43 -20.83
CA THR A 119 -10.47 -5.61 -20.73
C THR A 119 -10.48 -4.78 -19.45
N ARG A 120 -11.54 -4.02 -19.20
CA ARG A 120 -11.66 -3.14 -18.02
C ARG A 120 -11.54 -3.89 -16.70
N PHE A 121 -12.17 -5.06 -16.57
CA PHE A 121 -12.10 -5.83 -15.32
C PHE A 121 -10.75 -6.56 -15.16
N THR A 122 -10.11 -6.95 -16.26
CA THR A 122 -8.73 -7.48 -16.23
C THR A 122 -7.73 -6.42 -15.78
N GLU A 123 -7.84 -5.20 -16.33
CA GLU A 123 -7.02 -4.05 -15.89
C GLU A 123 -7.24 -3.71 -14.42
N ASN A 124 -8.48 -3.79 -13.93
CA ASN A 124 -8.77 -3.60 -12.51
C ASN A 124 -8.07 -4.65 -11.63
N ILE A 125 -8.11 -5.93 -12.02
CA ILE A 125 -7.41 -7.01 -11.32
C ILE A 125 -5.89 -6.72 -11.26
N LEU A 126 -5.29 -6.35 -12.40
CA LEU A 126 -3.87 -6.01 -12.47
C LEU A 126 -3.54 -4.82 -11.55
N ALA A 127 -4.34 -3.76 -11.57
CA ALA A 127 -4.16 -2.60 -10.72
C ALA A 127 -4.24 -2.93 -9.23
N GLN A 128 -5.19 -3.78 -8.81
CA GLN A 128 -5.28 -4.24 -7.41
C GLN A 128 -4.08 -5.10 -7.02
N ASN A 129 -3.59 -5.96 -7.91
CA ASN A 129 -2.42 -6.79 -7.65
C ASN A 129 -1.16 -5.92 -7.45
N THR A 130 -0.93 -4.94 -8.32
CA THR A 130 0.18 -3.97 -8.19
C THR A 130 0.08 -3.21 -6.86
N ARG A 131 -1.14 -2.81 -6.46
CA ARG A 131 -1.35 -2.14 -5.18
C ARG A 131 -1.00 -3.02 -3.99
N MET A 132 -1.39 -4.31 -4.02
CA MET A 132 -1.04 -5.27 -2.96
C MET A 132 0.46 -5.51 -2.89
N GLN A 133 1.15 -5.62 -4.03
CA GLN A 133 2.61 -5.77 -4.07
C GLN A 133 3.32 -4.56 -3.44
N ALA A 134 2.94 -3.34 -3.82
CA ALA A 134 3.50 -2.12 -3.25
C ALA A 134 3.30 -2.02 -1.73
N LEU A 135 2.15 -2.48 -1.22
CA LEU A 135 1.87 -2.53 0.22
C LEU A 135 2.81 -3.49 0.94
N VAL A 136 2.97 -4.71 0.43
CA VAL A 136 3.85 -5.73 1.02
C VAL A 136 5.31 -5.27 0.99
N GLU A 137 5.77 -4.70 -0.13
CA GLU A 137 7.13 -4.16 -0.25
C GLU A 137 7.38 -3.02 0.75
N THR A 138 6.40 -2.12 0.92
CA THR A 138 6.50 -1.02 1.87
C THR A 138 6.61 -1.52 3.30
N LEU A 139 5.83 -2.54 3.68
CA LEU A 139 5.91 -3.15 5.01
C LEU A 139 7.22 -3.88 5.25
N LEU A 140 7.69 -4.67 4.26
CA LEU A 140 8.97 -5.36 4.36
C LEU A 140 10.13 -4.38 4.50
N ARG A 141 10.08 -3.25 3.78
CA ARG A 141 11.06 -2.18 3.90
C ARG A 141 11.04 -1.55 5.28
N GLN A 142 9.87 -1.23 5.82
CA GLN A 142 9.74 -0.67 7.16
C GLN A 142 10.27 -1.64 8.24
N ALA A 143 9.92 -2.91 8.15
CA ALA A 143 10.41 -3.96 9.05
C ALA A 143 11.95 -4.13 9.00
N ARG A 144 12.55 -4.03 7.80
CA ARG A 144 14.01 -4.08 7.63
C ARG A 144 14.69 -2.84 8.20
N LEU A 145 14.08 -1.68 8.02
CA LEU A 145 14.63 -0.41 8.49
C LEU A 145 14.77 -0.40 10.02
N GLU A 146 13.75 -0.85 10.75
CA GLU A 146 13.80 -0.97 12.22
C GLU A 146 14.90 -1.91 12.74
N ASN A 147 15.38 -2.85 11.91
CA ASN A 147 16.41 -3.83 12.29
C ASN A 147 17.82 -3.43 11.83
N ARG A 148 17.98 -2.28 11.14
CA ARG A 148 19.31 -1.80 10.77
C ARG A 148 20.03 -1.29 12.01
N GLN A 149 21.09 -2.00 12.40
CA GLN A 149 22.01 -1.54 13.43
C GLN A 149 23.11 -0.64 12.86
N ASP A 150 23.51 -0.87 11.60
CA ASP A 150 24.50 -0.06 10.90
C ASP A 150 23.87 0.73 9.76
N ILE A 151 24.09 2.05 9.78
CA ILE A 151 23.67 2.97 8.73
C ILE A 151 24.94 3.48 8.05
N PRO A 152 25.16 3.15 6.77
CA PRO A 152 26.34 3.61 6.04
C PRO A 152 26.20 5.11 5.78
N LEU A 153 26.96 5.90 6.53
CA LEU A 153 26.91 7.35 6.47
C LEU A 153 27.96 7.86 5.50
N ALA A 154 27.53 8.62 4.50
CA ALA A 154 28.39 9.23 3.49
C ALA A 154 27.98 10.69 3.25
N PRO A 155 28.89 11.53 2.73
CA PRO A 155 28.52 12.86 2.24
C PRO A 155 27.49 12.75 1.10
N VAL A 156 26.39 13.48 1.24
CA VAL A 156 25.32 13.56 0.23
C VAL A 156 25.16 15.03 -0.18
N ALA A 157 25.36 15.31 -1.48
CA ALA A 157 25.08 16.61 -2.06
C ALA A 157 23.56 16.79 -2.20
N VAL A 158 23.00 17.76 -1.48
CA VAL A 158 21.55 17.94 -1.38
C VAL A 158 20.93 18.38 -2.71
N ASP A 159 21.63 19.20 -3.48
CA ASP A 159 21.14 19.70 -4.77
C ASP A 159 21.07 18.58 -5.83
N GLU A 160 22.03 17.64 -5.81
CA GLU A 160 22.00 16.44 -6.67
C GLU A 160 20.83 15.53 -6.28
N LEU A 161 20.61 15.33 -4.98
CA LEU A 161 19.50 14.55 -4.47
C LEU A 161 18.14 15.14 -4.88
N PHE A 162 17.97 16.47 -4.76
CA PHE A 162 16.76 17.15 -5.18
C PHE A 162 16.51 17.02 -6.69
N THR A 163 17.58 17.07 -7.50
CA THR A 163 17.49 16.85 -8.95
C THR A 163 17.02 15.43 -9.26
N GLN A 164 17.62 14.42 -8.63
CA GLN A 164 17.22 13.02 -8.79
C GLN A 164 15.75 12.80 -8.40
N LEU A 165 15.29 13.39 -7.30
CA LEU A 165 13.90 13.28 -6.87
C LEU A 165 12.94 13.95 -7.85
N SER A 166 13.30 15.11 -8.39
CA SER A 166 12.53 15.82 -9.41
C SER A 166 12.35 14.98 -10.68
N GLU A 167 13.45 14.44 -11.22
CA GLU A 167 13.44 13.63 -12.44
C GLU A 167 12.57 12.38 -12.29
N ALA A 168 12.70 11.68 -11.16
CA ALA A 168 11.94 10.47 -10.86
C ALA A 168 10.42 10.70 -10.77
N ARG A 169 9.96 11.93 -10.47
CA ARG A 169 8.52 12.30 -10.40
C ARG A 169 8.04 13.15 -11.58
N SER A 170 8.87 13.36 -12.59
CA SER A 170 8.55 14.22 -13.75
C SER A 170 7.18 13.90 -14.39
N ILE A 171 6.85 12.62 -14.57
CA ILE A 171 5.56 12.18 -15.14
C ILE A 171 4.38 12.57 -14.23
N GLN A 172 4.50 12.37 -12.91
CA GLN A 172 3.44 12.66 -11.95
C GLN A 172 3.20 14.18 -11.83
N LEU A 173 4.29 14.95 -11.79
CA LEU A 173 4.27 16.41 -11.77
C LEU A 173 3.59 16.96 -13.03
N ALA A 174 3.98 16.44 -14.21
CA ALA A 174 3.39 16.84 -15.49
C ALA A 174 1.89 16.48 -15.58
N ALA A 175 1.49 15.31 -15.08
CA ALA A 175 0.10 14.87 -15.09
C ALA A 175 -0.84 15.80 -14.30
N LYS A 176 -0.35 16.41 -13.20
CA LYS A 176 -1.07 17.41 -12.41
C LYS A 176 -0.70 18.87 -12.75
N LYS A 177 0.16 19.10 -13.75
CA LYS A 177 0.73 20.43 -14.08
C LYS A 177 1.32 21.16 -12.86
N ILE A 178 1.89 20.41 -11.92
CA ILE A 178 2.50 21.00 -10.72
C ILE A 178 3.86 21.59 -11.10
N THR A 179 4.10 22.82 -10.67
CA THR A 179 5.41 23.45 -10.80
C THR A 179 6.29 23.07 -9.62
N LEU A 180 7.33 22.28 -9.85
CA LEU A 180 8.36 21.95 -8.85
C LEU A 180 9.54 22.91 -8.97
N THR A 181 9.82 23.66 -7.89
CA THR A 181 10.94 24.60 -7.81
C THR A 181 12.03 24.04 -6.90
N LEU A 182 13.27 23.99 -7.38
CA LEU A 182 14.44 23.61 -6.58
C LEU A 182 15.20 24.89 -6.18
N ARG A 183 15.34 25.16 -4.88
CA ARG A 183 16.16 26.26 -4.39
C ARG A 183 17.60 25.78 -4.20
N PRO A 184 18.59 26.35 -4.92
CA PRO A 184 19.99 25.97 -4.76
C PRO A 184 20.47 26.20 -3.32
N SER A 185 21.24 25.25 -2.79
CA SER A 185 21.75 25.31 -1.43
C SER A 185 23.27 25.11 -1.34
N SER A 186 23.87 24.41 -2.30
CA SER A 186 25.25 23.90 -2.25
C SER A 186 25.56 23.15 -0.94
N LEU A 187 24.54 22.58 -0.30
CA LEU A 187 24.65 21.95 1.02
C LEU A 187 25.04 20.48 0.87
N VAL A 188 25.91 20.04 1.77
CA VAL A 188 26.28 18.62 1.93
C VAL A 188 25.90 18.19 3.35
N VAL A 189 25.27 17.02 3.45
CA VAL A 189 24.89 16.39 4.72
C VAL A 189 25.54 15.01 4.83
N VAL A 190 25.69 14.49 6.05
CA VAL A 190 26.19 13.13 6.27
C VAL A 190 25.00 12.23 6.57
N ALA A 191 24.68 11.33 5.63
CA ALA A 191 23.52 10.45 5.72
C ALA A 191 23.74 9.15 4.94
N ASP A 192 22.90 8.15 5.17
CA ASP A 192 22.68 7.09 4.18
C ASP A 192 21.89 7.70 3.02
N ALA A 193 22.53 7.76 1.84
CA ALA A 193 21.97 8.39 0.65
C ALA A 193 20.66 7.75 0.20
N GLU A 194 20.54 6.42 0.28
CA GLU A 194 19.33 5.71 -0.12
C GLU A 194 18.20 5.97 0.87
N LEU A 195 18.51 5.95 2.18
CA LEU A 195 17.53 6.19 3.22
C LEU A 195 17.01 7.63 3.16
N LEU A 196 17.90 8.59 2.97
CA LEU A 196 17.55 10.01 2.83
C LEU A 196 16.71 10.26 1.56
N ALA A 197 17.11 9.67 0.44
CA ALA A 197 16.34 9.77 -0.82
C ALA A 197 14.94 9.18 -0.68
N GLN A 198 14.79 8.05 0.01
CA GLN A 198 13.49 7.44 0.27
C GLN A 198 12.63 8.29 1.20
N ALA A 199 13.21 8.84 2.27
CA ALA A 199 12.49 9.71 3.20
C ALA A 199 11.95 10.96 2.49
N LEU A 200 12.80 11.69 1.78
CA LEU A 200 12.39 12.87 1.03
C LEU A 200 11.45 12.54 -0.13
N GLY A 201 11.66 11.40 -0.79
CA GLY A 201 10.75 10.88 -1.81
C GLY A 201 9.34 10.68 -1.27
N ASN A 202 9.19 10.04 -0.10
CA ASN A 202 7.88 9.85 0.52
C ASN A 202 7.21 11.18 0.90
N VAL A 203 7.98 12.17 1.36
CA VAL A 203 7.46 13.51 1.64
C VAL A 203 7.01 14.21 0.36
N LEU A 204 7.80 14.14 -0.71
CA LEU A 204 7.48 14.71 -2.01
C LEU A 204 6.26 14.04 -2.66
N ASP A 205 6.14 12.72 -2.55
CA ASP A 205 4.98 11.98 -3.08
C ASP A 205 3.69 12.42 -2.36
N ASN A 206 3.74 12.64 -1.04
CA ASN A 206 2.63 13.23 -0.30
C ASN A 206 2.33 14.66 -0.76
N ALA A 207 3.35 15.50 -0.95
CA ALA A 207 3.17 16.87 -1.45
C ALA A 207 2.47 16.86 -2.82
N ILE A 208 2.88 15.99 -3.75
CA ILE A 208 2.25 15.82 -5.07
C ILE A 208 0.79 15.35 -4.94
N ASP A 209 0.54 14.41 -4.03
CA ASP A 209 -0.79 13.85 -3.83
C ASP A 209 -1.81 14.89 -3.34
N PHE A 210 -1.40 15.79 -2.43
CA PHE A 210 -2.27 16.80 -1.79
C PHE A 210 -2.20 18.19 -2.43
N THR A 211 -1.28 18.42 -3.37
CA THR A 211 -1.27 19.65 -4.18
C THR A 211 -2.31 19.55 -5.31
N PRO A 212 -3.18 20.57 -5.48
CA PRO A 212 -4.15 20.60 -6.58
C PRO A 212 -3.48 20.77 -7.94
N GLU A 213 -4.26 20.60 -9.02
CA GLU A 213 -3.76 20.84 -10.38
C GLU A 213 -3.27 22.30 -10.53
N ASN A 214 -2.14 22.50 -11.22
CA ASN A 214 -1.46 23.80 -11.35
C ASN A 214 -0.87 24.39 -10.06
N GLY A 215 -0.79 23.60 -8.98
CA GLY A 215 -0.16 24.02 -7.74
C GLY A 215 1.38 24.08 -7.82
N VAL A 216 2.00 24.47 -6.71
CA VAL A 216 3.44 24.69 -6.61
C VAL A 216 4.02 23.87 -5.47
N ILE A 217 5.14 23.21 -5.73
CA ILE A 217 5.96 22.54 -4.71
C ILE A 217 7.36 23.15 -4.76
N THR A 218 7.97 23.39 -3.61
CA THR A 218 9.34 23.87 -3.48
C THR A 218 10.17 22.90 -2.65
N LEU A 219 11.33 22.49 -3.18
CA LEU A 219 12.39 21.84 -2.42
C LEU A 219 13.44 22.88 -2.06
N SER A 220 13.78 22.98 -0.78
CA SER A 220 14.83 23.88 -0.32
C SER A 220 15.63 23.25 0.80
N ALA A 221 16.88 23.66 0.93
CA ALA A 221 17.71 23.26 2.05
C ALA A 221 18.47 24.47 2.57
N GLN A 222 18.65 24.53 3.90
CA GLN A 222 19.38 25.61 4.54
C GLN A 222 20.19 25.09 5.73
N PRO A 223 21.37 25.68 6.00
CA PRO A 223 22.11 25.39 7.21
C PRO A 223 21.42 25.97 8.46
N MET A 224 21.47 25.24 9.56
CA MET A 224 21.07 25.67 10.90
C MET A 224 22.15 25.26 11.90
N GLY A 225 23.20 26.07 12.01
CA GLY A 225 24.39 25.74 12.80
C GLY A 225 25.07 24.45 12.30
N GLU A 226 25.26 23.48 13.20
CA GLU A 226 25.78 22.13 12.91
C GLU A 226 24.76 21.20 12.23
N LYS A 227 23.52 21.67 12.06
CA LYS A 227 22.44 20.94 11.42
C LYS A 227 22.11 21.53 10.05
N ALA A 228 21.44 20.73 9.23
CA ALA A 228 20.86 21.09 7.96
C ALA A 228 19.36 20.84 8.03
N ILE A 229 18.56 21.75 7.49
CA ILE A 229 17.12 21.56 7.34
C ILE A 229 16.83 21.42 5.86
N LEU A 230 16.28 20.28 5.47
CA LEU A 230 15.77 20.00 4.14
C LEU A 230 14.25 20.11 4.19
N GLN A 231 13.66 20.85 3.26
CA GLN A 231 12.26 21.23 3.31
C GLN A 231 11.54 20.89 2.01
N VAL A 232 10.33 20.38 2.15
CA VAL A 232 9.35 20.23 1.07
C VAL A 232 8.17 21.11 1.42
N THR A 233 7.88 22.09 0.58
CA THR A 233 6.80 23.05 0.77
C THR A 233 5.79 22.89 -0.36
N ASP A 234 4.53 22.67 -0.04
CA ASP A 234 3.46 22.62 -1.03
C ASP A 234 2.43 23.75 -0.88
N SER A 235 1.59 23.89 -1.91
CA SER A 235 0.44 24.79 -1.95
C SER A 235 -0.89 24.02 -1.88
N GLY A 236 -0.91 22.88 -1.18
CA GLY A 236 -2.06 21.99 -1.04
C GLY A 236 -3.10 22.48 -0.02
N CYS A 237 -4.02 21.58 0.33
CA CYS A 237 -5.12 21.87 1.27
C CYS A 237 -4.71 21.93 2.74
N GLY A 238 -3.45 21.62 3.07
CA GLY A 238 -2.98 21.50 4.45
C GLY A 238 -3.42 20.21 5.13
N ILE A 239 -3.10 20.10 6.42
CA ILE A 239 -3.41 18.96 7.29
C ILE A 239 -4.50 19.41 8.28
N PRO A 240 -5.65 18.73 8.37
CA PRO A 240 -6.65 19.03 9.38
C PRO A 240 -6.08 18.92 10.81
N ASP A 241 -6.51 19.79 11.73
CA ASP A 241 -5.95 19.84 13.10
C ASP A 241 -6.04 18.51 13.85
N PHE A 242 -7.14 17.76 13.65
CA PHE A 242 -7.33 16.45 14.27
C PHE A 242 -6.34 15.39 13.76
N ALA A 243 -5.73 15.61 12.61
CA ALA A 243 -4.82 14.69 11.95
C ALA A 243 -3.36 14.94 12.34
N LEU A 244 -2.98 16.19 12.64
CA LEU A 244 -1.61 16.59 12.98
C LEU A 244 -0.93 15.69 14.03
N PRO A 245 -1.58 15.29 15.14
CA PRO A 245 -0.93 14.42 16.15
C PRO A 245 -0.68 12.99 15.67
N ARG A 246 -1.29 12.58 14.55
CA ARG A 246 -1.39 11.19 14.09
C ARG A 246 -0.83 10.97 12.70
N ILE A 247 -0.35 12.00 12.01
CA ILE A 247 0.16 11.89 10.62
C ILE A 247 1.35 10.93 10.49
N PHE A 248 2.09 10.71 11.58
CA PHE A 248 3.19 9.74 11.63
C PHE A 248 2.76 8.36 12.15
N ASP A 249 1.51 8.21 12.60
CA ASP A 249 0.96 6.91 12.99
C ASP A 249 0.92 5.99 11.77
N ARG A 250 1.25 4.72 11.99
CA ARG A 250 1.16 3.69 10.96
C ARG A 250 -0.29 3.50 10.53
N PHE A 251 -0.49 3.33 9.22
CA PHE A 251 -1.80 3.10 8.60
C PHE A 251 -2.80 4.25 8.77
N TYR A 252 -2.34 5.40 9.27
CA TYR A 252 -3.13 6.60 9.29
C TYR A 252 -3.03 7.31 7.93
N SER A 253 -4.16 7.45 7.25
CA SER A 253 -4.24 8.16 5.97
C SER A 253 -5.53 8.94 5.88
N LEU A 254 -5.41 10.18 5.41
CA LEU A 254 -6.53 10.99 4.96
C LEU A 254 -6.96 10.54 3.55
N PRO A 255 -8.25 10.68 3.20
CA PRO A 255 -8.70 10.48 1.82
C PRO A 255 -8.11 11.57 0.91
N ARG A 256 -7.67 11.17 -0.28
CA ARG A 256 -7.25 12.09 -1.36
C ARG A 256 -8.47 12.68 -2.06
N GLU A 257 -8.28 13.66 -2.95
CA GLU A 257 -9.37 14.26 -3.76
C GLU A 257 -10.19 13.22 -4.54
N ASN A 258 -9.55 12.14 -5.00
CA ASN A 258 -10.21 11.02 -5.68
C ASN A 258 -10.92 10.03 -4.72
N GLY A 259 -11.03 10.36 -3.43
CA GLY A 259 -11.64 9.56 -2.38
C GLY A 259 -10.81 8.34 -1.93
N ARG A 260 -9.67 8.05 -2.57
CA ARG A 260 -8.84 6.90 -2.22
C ARG A 260 -7.90 7.25 -1.06
N LYS A 261 -7.78 6.34 -0.09
CA LYS A 261 -6.77 6.42 0.97
C LYS A 261 -5.44 5.82 0.51
N SER A 262 -4.34 6.41 1.00
CA SER A 262 -3.00 5.83 0.91
C SER A 262 -2.83 4.71 1.94
N SER A 263 -1.71 4.00 1.90
CA SER A 263 -1.37 2.96 2.88
C SER A 263 -1.12 3.48 4.29
N GLY A 264 -0.86 4.79 4.45
CA GLY A 264 -0.52 5.40 5.74
C GLY A 264 0.85 4.97 6.29
N LEU A 265 1.73 4.43 5.44
CA LEU A 265 3.06 3.98 5.84
C LEU A 265 4.18 4.96 5.46
N GLY A 266 3.91 5.88 4.52
CA GLY A 266 4.92 6.81 3.99
C GLY A 266 5.52 7.71 5.07
N LEU A 267 4.69 8.46 5.80
CA LEU A 267 5.17 9.37 6.86
C LEU A 267 5.71 8.61 8.09
N ALA A 268 5.15 7.45 8.43
CA ALA A 268 5.71 6.58 9.47
C ALA A 268 7.14 6.16 9.13
N PHE A 269 7.41 5.80 7.86
CA PHE A 269 8.77 5.54 7.39
C PHE A 269 9.66 6.78 7.50
N VAL A 270 9.17 7.96 7.14
CA VAL A 270 9.95 9.21 7.23
C VAL A 270 10.36 9.49 8.68
N SER A 271 9.46 9.29 9.64
CA SER A 271 9.75 9.46 11.06
C SER A 271 10.85 8.50 11.54
N GLU A 272 10.75 7.23 11.16
CA GLU A 272 11.76 6.23 11.51
C GLU A 272 13.11 6.47 10.82
N ALA A 273 13.09 6.85 9.54
CA ALA A 273 14.29 7.21 8.79
C ALA A 273 15.00 8.43 9.41
N ALA A 274 14.24 9.46 9.81
CA ALA A 274 14.78 10.62 10.50
C ALA A 274 15.45 10.21 11.83
N ARG A 275 14.78 9.38 12.64
CA ARG A 275 15.32 8.86 13.90
C ARG A 275 16.65 8.11 13.68
N LEU A 276 16.70 7.25 12.68
CA LEU A 276 17.89 6.47 12.32
C LEU A 276 19.04 7.35 11.81
N LEU A 277 18.75 8.43 11.10
CA LEU A 277 19.74 9.43 10.69
C LEU A 277 20.11 10.42 11.80
N ASN A 278 19.74 10.16 13.07
CA ASN A 278 19.90 11.07 14.21
C ASN A 278 19.32 12.47 13.95
N GLY A 279 18.24 12.52 13.17
CA GLY A 279 17.53 13.72 12.77
C GLY A 279 16.14 13.82 13.37
N GLU A 280 15.39 14.79 12.87
CA GLU A 280 14.01 15.05 13.27
C GLU A 280 13.17 15.42 12.05
N VAL A 281 11.92 14.97 11.99
CA VAL A 281 10.96 15.39 10.97
C VAL A 281 9.80 16.13 11.62
N THR A 282 9.41 17.26 11.04
CA THR A 282 8.23 18.04 11.44
C THR A 282 7.38 18.39 10.23
N LEU A 283 6.06 18.41 10.41
CA LEU A 283 5.10 18.87 9.40
C LEU A 283 4.19 19.91 10.04
N CYS A 284 4.03 21.07 9.41
CA CYS A 284 3.13 22.11 9.86
C CYS A 284 2.36 22.74 8.69
N ASN A 285 1.15 23.23 8.97
CA ASN A 285 0.40 24.02 8.01
C ASN A 285 1.01 25.41 7.87
N ARG A 286 0.97 25.93 6.64
CA ARG A 286 1.42 27.28 6.34
C ARG A 286 0.27 28.28 6.46
N PRO A 287 0.51 29.51 6.95
CA PRO A 287 -0.51 30.56 7.02
C PRO A 287 -1.18 30.86 5.67
N GLU A 288 -0.40 30.81 4.60
CA GLU A 288 -0.81 31.03 3.21
C GLU A 288 -1.44 29.79 2.54
N GLY A 289 -1.57 28.67 3.26
CA GLY A 289 -2.05 27.39 2.73
C GLY A 289 -0.95 26.42 2.32
N GLY A 290 -1.27 25.13 2.34
CA GLY A 290 -0.34 24.02 2.11
C GLY A 290 0.44 23.60 3.36
N VAL A 291 1.38 22.68 3.15
CA VAL A 291 2.20 22.08 4.22
C VAL A 291 3.67 22.45 4.04
N LEU A 292 4.36 22.67 5.16
CA LEU A 292 5.81 22.68 5.24
C LEU A 292 6.26 21.42 5.98
N ALA A 293 6.91 20.51 5.26
CA ALA A 293 7.61 19.38 5.83
C ALA A 293 9.10 19.73 5.96
N SER A 294 9.67 19.56 7.16
CA SER A 294 11.08 19.84 7.45
C SER A 294 11.76 18.60 8.02
N LEU A 295 12.84 18.17 7.39
CA LEU A 295 13.74 17.11 7.85
C LEU A 295 15.06 17.75 8.29
N THR A 296 15.35 17.65 9.58
CA THR A 296 16.57 18.19 10.19
C THR A 296 17.59 17.08 10.37
N LEU A 297 18.81 17.27 9.86
CA LEU A 297 19.92 16.31 9.90
C LEU A 297 21.19 16.99 10.39
N HIS A 298 22.18 16.21 10.83
CA HIS A 298 23.51 16.72 11.13
C HIS A 298 24.31 16.96 9.84
N ARG A 299 25.07 18.07 9.79
CA ARG A 299 25.97 18.39 8.66
C ARG A 299 27.29 17.63 8.73
N HIS A 300 27.74 17.34 9.95
CA HIS A 300 28.99 16.65 10.25
C HIS A 300 28.77 15.64 11.37
N PHE A 301 29.52 14.54 11.35
CA PHE A 301 29.63 13.67 12.53
C PHE A 301 30.46 14.38 13.60
N THR A 302 29.97 14.40 14.84
CA THR A 302 30.81 14.57 16.03
C THR A 302 31.10 13.21 16.61
#